data_AF-A0A7K0G8N4-F1
#
_entry.id   AF-A0A7K0G8N4-F1
#
_cell.length_a   1.000
_cell.length_b   1.000
_cell.length_c   1.000
_cell.angle_alpha   90.00
_cell.angle_beta   90.00
_cell.angle_gamma   90.00
#
_symmetry.space_group_name_H-M   'P 1'
#
loop_
_entity.id
_entity.type
_entity.pdbx_description
1 polymer ?
#
loop_
_entity_poly.entity_id
_entity_poly.type
_entity_poly.pdbx_seq_one_letter_code
_entity_poly.pdbx_strand_id
1 'polypeptide(L)'
;MPAPQRLNARGRGGDAPASRRSSARGRKGEAPAPQRFSAQGRRSSKLAPEQLKARSKAAFDEQAPIYDEGMQGDHARALYPCILEEARRAMESIPVPSVLDVGCGTGMLSERLLGAFPSCRLAGVDLSPAMVERARARLAGRAEVREADAERLPFHDGAFDLVVCNDSFHHYPDPDRAAFQMWRVLRKGGALVLGDVWQPAPARAVMNAWMPFSHEGDVRIYSEAELRTILGTWFQRVRWSRIGLTGCLVVASKG
;
A
#
# COMPACT_ATOMS: atom_id res chain seq x y z
N MET A 1 -39.14 29.43 56.32
CA MET A 1 -37.94 30.30 56.30
C MET A 1 -37.30 30.30 57.69
N PRO A 2 -36.07 29.79 57.84
CA PRO A 2 -35.24 30.09 58.99
C PRO A 2 -33.96 30.86 58.63
N ALA A 3 -33.49 31.56 59.66
CA ALA A 3 -32.46 32.57 59.87
C ALA A 3 -31.04 32.40 59.25
N PRO A 4 -30.20 33.47 59.30
CA PRO A 4 -28.96 33.64 58.55
C PRO A 4 -27.66 33.47 59.37
N GLN A 5 -26.56 33.30 58.61
CA GLN A 5 -25.17 33.79 58.76
C GLN A 5 -24.61 34.17 60.16
N ARG A 6 -23.38 33.72 60.47
CA ARG A 6 -22.14 34.54 60.34
C ARG A 6 -20.85 33.80 60.72
N LEU A 7 -19.77 34.34 60.16
CA LEU A 7 -18.36 33.93 60.17
C LEU A 7 -17.61 34.13 61.48
N ASN A 8 -16.52 33.37 61.65
CA ASN A 8 -15.13 33.78 61.96
C ASN A 8 -14.36 32.57 62.50
N ALA A 9 -13.04 32.38 62.42
CA ALA A 9 -11.89 32.88 61.68
C ALA A 9 -10.67 32.08 62.25
N ARG A 10 -9.66 31.77 61.42
CA ARG A 10 -8.19 31.59 61.70
C ARG A 10 -7.77 31.01 63.08
N GLY A 11 -6.91 29.99 63.23
CA GLY A 11 -5.84 29.42 62.42
C GLY A 11 -4.74 28.81 63.34
N ARG A 12 -3.65 28.31 62.73
CA ARG A 12 -2.43 27.67 63.31
C ARG A 12 -2.61 26.19 63.63
N GLY A 13 -1.75 25.23 63.30
CA GLY A 13 -0.38 25.09 62.76
C GLY A 13 -0.02 23.61 63.06
N GLY A 14 0.89 22.88 62.41
CA GLY A 14 1.89 23.14 61.41
C GLY A 14 2.47 21.80 60.89
N ASP A 15 3.53 21.94 60.10
CA ASP A 15 4.60 20.98 59.79
C ASP A 15 4.30 19.68 59.03
N ALA A 16 4.51 19.76 57.71
CA ALA A 16 4.94 18.63 56.86
C ALA A 16 6.28 19.00 56.19
N PRO A 17 7.35 18.19 56.32
CA PRO A 17 8.58 18.44 55.59
C PRO A 17 8.66 17.69 54.25
N ALA A 18 8.88 18.49 53.22
CA ALA A 18 9.84 18.36 52.13
C ALA A 18 10.15 16.99 51.46
N SER A 19 9.82 16.99 50.16
CA SER A 19 10.73 16.68 49.03
C SER A 19 10.99 15.21 48.65
N ARG A 20 10.64 14.91 47.39
CA ARG A 20 11.59 14.47 46.36
C ARG A 20 10.95 14.59 44.98
N ARG A 21 11.53 15.46 44.15
CA ARG A 21 11.38 15.43 42.69
C ARG A 21 12.00 14.14 42.18
N SER A 22 11.34 13.43 41.27
CA SER A 22 12.06 12.65 40.26
C SER A 22 11.30 12.68 38.94
N SER A 23 12.05 13.10 37.93
CA SER A 23 11.73 13.11 36.52
C SER A 23 11.80 11.70 35.94
N ALA A 24 10.84 11.32 35.10
CA ALA A 24 11.01 10.30 34.08
C ALA A 24 10.23 10.76 32.84
N ARG A 25 10.85 11.54 31.94
CA ARG A 25 11.47 11.07 30.69
C ARG A 25 10.73 9.88 30.05
N GLY A 26 10.22 10.16 28.85
CA GLY A 26 9.30 9.31 28.13
C GLY A 26 9.90 7.99 27.67
N ARG A 27 9.01 7.02 27.55
CA ARG A 27 9.19 5.89 26.66
C ARG A 27 8.36 6.18 25.42
N LYS A 28 9.05 6.51 24.32
CA LYS A 28 8.50 6.32 22.98
C LYS A 28 8.06 4.86 22.91
N GLY A 29 6.78 4.63 22.61
CA GLY A 29 6.28 3.29 22.31
C GLY A 29 6.98 2.80 21.05
N GLU A 30 7.96 1.94 21.23
CA GLU A 30 8.59 1.21 20.14
C GLU A 30 7.56 0.18 19.66
N ALA A 31 7.11 0.33 18.42
CA ALA A 31 6.23 -0.65 17.80
C ALA A 31 6.93 -2.01 17.80
N PRO A 32 6.23 -3.11 18.11
CA PRO A 32 6.87 -4.42 18.14
C PRO A 32 7.46 -4.72 16.76
N ALA A 33 8.73 -5.16 16.76
CA ALA A 33 9.39 -5.59 15.55
C ALA A 33 8.57 -6.70 14.87
N PRO A 34 8.36 -6.64 13.55
CA PRO A 34 7.66 -7.71 12.84
C PRO A 34 8.37 -9.03 13.13
N GLN A 35 7.60 -10.01 13.61
CA GLN A 35 8.07 -11.39 13.67
C GLN A 35 8.39 -11.80 12.24
N ARG A 36 9.68 -11.93 11.93
CA ARG A 36 10.14 -12.46 10.65
C ARG A 36 9.53 -13.86 10.51
N PHE A 37 8.49 -13.98 9.70
CA PHE A 37 8.09 -15.28 9.19
C PHE A 37 9.29 -15.80 8.41
N SER A 38 9.94 -16.84 8.95
CA SER A 38 10.87 -17.62 8.16
C SER A 38 10.04 -18.34 7.11
N ALA A 39 9.88 -17.71 5.96
CA ALA A 39 9.42 -18.39 4.76
C ALA A 39 10.48 -19.46 4.43
N GLN A 40 10.33 -20.65 5.01
CA GLN A 40 10.87 -21.88 4.45
C GLN A 40 10.06 -22.25 3.22
N GLY A 41 10.07 -21.35 2.24
CA GLY A 41 9.73 -21.58 0.84
C GLY A 41 11.00 -21.30 0.05
N ARG A 42 11.55 -22.34 -0.57
CA ARG A 42 12.84 -22.33 -1.29
C ARG A 42 12.98 -21.07 -2.17
N ARG A 43 14.13 -20.39 -2.04
CA ARG A 43 14.56 -19.23 -2.82
C ARG A 43 14.34 -19.46 -4.32
N SER A 44 13.32 -18.80 -4.89
CA SER A 44 12.94 -18.94 -6.30
C SER A 44 13.84 -18.15 -7.26
N SER A 45 14.78 -17.35 -6.74
CA SER A 45 15.68 -16.49 -7.51
C SER A 45 17.10 -16.58 -6.94
N LYS A 46 18.12 -16.70 -7.82
CA LYS A 46 19.55 -16.61 -7.45
C LYS A 46 20.00 -15.16 -7.21
N LEU A 47 19.16 -14.17 -7.51
CA LEU A 47 19.50 -12.76 -7.47
C LEU A 47 19.08 -12.13 -6.14
N ALA A 48 19.86 -11.15 -5.68
CA ALA A 48 19.52 -10.34 -4.53
C ALA A 48 18.31 -9.42 -4.84
N PRO A 49 17.51 -9.02 -3.82
CA PRO A 49 16.36 -8.12 -3.99
C PRO A 49 16.67 -6.85 -4.81
N GLU A 50 17.79 -6.19 -4.54
CA GLU A 50 18.22 -4.99 -5.26
C GLU A 50 18.47 -5.25 -6.76
N GLN A 51 18.94 -6.45 -7.12
CA GLN A 51 19.16 -6.83 -8.51
C GLN A 51 17.84 -7.10 -9.23
N LEU A 52 16.85 -7.67 -8.54
CA LEU A 52 15.49 -7.84 -9.07
C LEU A 52 14.85 -6.48 -9.34
N LYS A 53 14.90 -5.57 -8.35
CA LYS A 53 14.41 -4.19 -8.48
C LYS A 53 15.08 -3.44 -9.63
N ALA A 54 16.40 -3.57 -9.79
CA ALA A 54 17.12 -2.95 -10.89
C ALA A 54 16.69 -3.50 -12.26
N ARG A 55 16.39 -4.81 -12.37
CA ARG A 55 15.86 -5.40 -13.60
C ARG A 55 14.45 -4.91 -13.92
N SER A 56 13.54 -4.93 -12.94
CA SER A 56 12.19 -4.41 -13.13
C SER A 56 12.24 -2.94 -13.56
N LYS A 57 13.05 -2.11 -12.89
CA LYS A 57 13.24 -0.70 -13.24
C LYS A 57 13.69 -0.54 -14.69
N ALA A 58 14.73 -1.26 -15.12
CA ALA A 58 15.25 -1.17 -16.48
C ALA A 58 14.23 -1.65 -17.53
N ALA A 59 13.53 -2.76 -17.27
CA ALA A 59 12.52 -3.29 -18.17
C ALA A 59 11.35 -2.31 -18.34
N PHE A 60 10.84 -1.73 -17.24
CA PHE A 60 9.76 -0.75 -17.32
C PHE A 60 10.22 0.59 -17.89
N ASP A 61 11.48 0.99 -17.70
CA ASP A 61 12.03 2.16 -18.39
C ASP A 61 12.03 1.98 -19.91
N GLU A 62 12.37 0.79 -20.40
CA GLU A 62 12.34 0.45 -21.83
C GLU A 62 10.91 0.34 -22.39
N GLN A 63 9.97 -0.18 -21.60
CA GLN A 63 8.59 -0.37 -22.02
C GLN A 63 7.72 0.90 -21.93
N ALA A 64 8.08 1.86 -21.07
CA ALA A 64 7.30 3.08 -20.81
C ALA A 64 6.81 3.78 -22.11
N PRO A 65 7.60 3.88 -23.20
CA PRO A 65 7.17 4.40 -24.49
C PRO A 65 5.89 3.82 -25.08
N ILE A 66 5.74 2.51 -24.95
CA ILE A 66 4.72 1.70 -25.64
C ILE A 66 3.71 1.06 -24.68
N TYR A 67 3.92 1.14 -23.37
CA TYR A 67 3.15 0.40 -22.36
C TYR A 67 1.63 0.59 -22.49
N ASP A 68 1.20 1.80 -22.82
CA ASP A 68 -0.21 2.18 -22.92
C ASP A 68 -0.92 1.67 -24.18
N GLU A 69 -0.16 1.34 -25.23
CA GLU A 69 -0.67 0.97 -26.55
C GLU A 69 -0.35 -0.49 -26.91
N GLY A 70 0.72 -1.03 -26.33
CA GLY A 70 1.21 -2.38 -26.54
C GLY A 70 0.61 -3.39 -25.56
N MET A 71 0.88 -4.67 -25.86
CA MET A 71 0.42 -5.80 -25.05
C MET A 71 0.94 -5.78 -23.61
N GLN A 72 2.01 -5.03 -23.34
CA GLN A 72 2.66 -4.91 -22.04
C GLN A 72 1.69 -4.38 -20.96
N GLY A 73 0.77 -3.49 -21.31
CA GLY A 73 -0.23 -2.96 -20.38
C GLY A 73 -1.63 -3.56 -20.53
N ASP A 74 -1.83 -4.57 -21.39
CA ASP A 74 -3.16 -5.13 -21.64
C ASP A 74 -3.77 -5.76 -20.39
N HIS A 75 -2.96 -6.48 -19.61
CA HIS A 75 -3.42 -7.11 -18.38
C HIS A 75 -3.83 -6.07 -17.35
N ALA A 76 -2.97 -5.09 -17.05
CA ALA A 76 -3.29 -3.94 -16.23
C ALA A 76 -4.60 -3.28 -16.62
N ARG A 77 -4.79 -2.95 -17.91
CA ARG A 77 -6.00 -2.28 -18.42
C ARG A 77 -7.26 -3.12 -18.25
N ALA A 78 -7.17 -4.44 -18.36
CA ALA A 78 -8.30 -5.34 -18.18
C ALA A 78 -8.85 -5.34 -16.74
N LEU A 79 -8.02 -4.99 -15.75
CA LEU A 79 -8.41 -4.93 -14.33
C LEU A 79 -9.01 -3.58 -13.90
N TYR A 80 -8.80 -2.51 -14.67
CA TYR A 80 -9.24 -1.16 -14.29
C TYR A 80 -10.73 -1.03 -13.93
N PRO A 81 -11.69 -1.64 -14.67
CA PRO A 81 -13.10 -1.52 -14.31
C PRO A 81 -13.41 -2.09 -12.92
N CYS A 82 -12.79 -3.22 -12.57
CA CYS A 82 -12.97 -3.86 -11.27
C CYS A 82 -12.35 -3.03 -10.13
N ILE A 83 -11.18 -2.44 -10.38
CA ILE A 83 -10.52 -1.55 -9.41
C ILE A 83 -11.35 -0.29 -9.17
N LEU A 84 -11.84 0.36 -10.22
CA LEU A 84 -12.65 1.57 -10.10
C LEU A 84 -13.94 1.31 -9.30
N GLU A 85 -14.58 0.16 -9.50
CA GLU A 85 -15.78 -0.20 -8.76
C GLU A 85 -15.51 -0.45 -7.27
N GLU A 86 -14.43 -1.17 -6.91
CA GLU A 86 -14.08 -1.34 -5.49
C GLU A 86 -13.55 -0.04 -4.86
N ALA A 87 -12.86 0.82 -5.62
CA ALA A 87 -12.45 2.14 -5.18
C ALA A 87 -13.67 3.02 -4.82
N ARG A 88 -14.70 3.01 -5.68
CA ARG A 88 -15.97 3.71 -5.41
C ARG A 88 -16.59 3.26 -4.09
N ARG A 89 -16.67 1.94 -3.86
CA ARG A 89 -17.22 1.35 -2.62
C ARG A 89 -16.40 1.71 -1.40
N ALA A 90 -15.07 1.66 -1.51
CA ALA A 90 -14.16 1.96 -0.41
C ALA A 90 -14.23 3.43 0.05
N MET A 91 -14.56 4.35 -0.85
CA MET A 91 -14.55 5.79 -0.60
C MET A 91 -15.94 6.43 -0.55
N GLU A 92 -17.02 5.64 -0.65
CA GLU A 92 -18.40 6.14 -0.82
C GLU A 92 -18.81 7.15 0.26
N SER A 93 -18.36 6.97 1.50
CA SER A 93 -18.68 7.85 2.64
C SER A 93 -17.65 8.95 2.90
N ILE A 94 -16.64 9.11 2.03
CA ILE A 94 -15.52 10.03 2.20
C ILE A 94 -15.63 11.15 1.16
N PRO A 95 -16.01 12.38 1.54
CA PRO A 95 -16.27 13.45 0.56
C PRO A 95 -15.06 13.84 -0.32
N VAL A 96 -13.86 13.81 0.26
CA VAL A 96 -12.60 14.22 -0.38
C VAL A 96 -11.52 13.19 -0.03
N PRO A 97 -11.58 11.98 -0.64
CA PRO A 97 -10.71 10.88 -0.25
C PRO A 97 -9.27 11.13 -0.71
N SER A 98 -8.31 10.71 0.09
CA SER A 98 -6.89 10.69 -0.27
C SER A 98 -6.52 9.30 -0.80
N VAL A 99 -6.03 9.22 -2.03
CA VAL A 99 -5.76 7.97 -2.75
C VAL A 99 -4.27 7.86 -3.06
N LEU A 100 -3.70 6.67 -2.84
CA LEU A 100 -2.36 6.32 -3.30
C LEU A 100 -2.42 5.21 -4.35
N ASP A 101 -1.81 5.45 -5.50
CA ASP A 101 -1.57 4.45 -6.55
C ASP A 101 -0.12 3.95 -6.45
N VAL A 102 0.07 2.70 -6.00
CA VAL A 102 1.38 2.07 -5.81
C VAL A 102 1.72 1.20 -7.02
N GLY A 103 2.85 1.50 -7.67
CA GLY A 103 3.15 0.97 -9.00
C GLY A 103 2.29 1.66 -10.06
N CYS A 104 2.23 3.00 -10.03
CA CYS A 104 1.29 3.76 -10.85
C CYS A 104 1.58 3.72 -12.35
N GLY A 105 2.75 3.19 -12.77
CA GLY A 105 3.16 3.10 -14.16
C GLY A 105 3.12 4.46 -14.85
N THR A 106 2.55 4.48 -16.06
CA THR A 106 2.31 5.69 -16.87
C THR A 106 1.19 6.60 -16.34
N GLY A 107 0.57 6.24 -15.21
CA GLY A 107 -0.51 7.01 -14.58
C GLY A 107 -1.88 6.83 -15.22
N MET A 108 -2.08 5.83 -16.10
CA MET A 108 -3.38 5.63 -16.77
C MET A 108 -4.51 5.28 -15.79
N LEU A 109 -4.26 4.40 -14.81
CA LEU A 109 -5.24 4.11 -13.75
C LEU A 109 -5.50 5.36 -12.89
N SER A 110 -4.45 6.07 -12.49
CA SER A 110 -4.53 7.34 -11.76
C SER A 110 -5.40 8.39 -12.50
N GLU A 111 -5.26 8.51 -13.82
CA GLU A 111 -6.09 9.41 -14.63
C GLU A 111 -7.57 9.00 -14.60
N ARG A 112 -7.85 7.70 -14.68
CA ARG A 112 -9.22 7.18 -14.58
C ARG A 112 -9.82 7.38 -13.19
N LEU A 113 -9.03 7.22 -12.14
CA LEU A 113 -9.45 7.52 -10.76
C LEU A 113 -9.82 8.99 -10.60
N LEU A 114 -9.00 9.92 -11.10
CA LEU A 114 -9.32 11.35 -11.09
C LEU A 114 -10.55 11.70 -11.93
N GLY A 115 -10.76 11.01 -13.07
CA GLY A 115 -11.95 11.18 -13.89
C GLY A 115 -13.23 10.69 -13.22
N ALA A 116 -13.17 9.54 -12.54
CA ALA A 116 -14.31 8.95 -11.83
C ALA A 116 -14.59 9.64 -10.49
N PHE A 117 -13.55 10.16 -9.82
CA PHE A 117 -13.62 10.78 -8.49
C PHE A 117 -12.92 12.15 -8.50
N PRO A 118 -13.51 13.20 -9.09
CA PRO A 118 -12.84 14.50 -9.27
C PRO A 118 -12.47 15.21 -7.97
N SER A 119 -13.10 14.85 -6.85
CA SER A 119 -12.78 15.40 -5.53
C SER A 119 -11.62 14.69 -4.82
N CYS A 120 -11.12 13.56 -5.35
CA CYS A 120 -10.06 12.83 -4.67
C CYS A 120 -8.70 13.55 -4.78
N ARG A 121 -7.90 13.44 -3.73
CA ARG A 121 -6.49 13.86 -3.72
C ARG A 121 -5.64 12.63 -4.03
N LEU A 122 -5.00 12.60 -5.19
CA LEU A 122 -4.25 11.43 -5.65
C LEU A 122 -2.74 11.65 -5.54
N ALA A 123 -2.06 10.64 -5.01
CA ALA A 123 -0.61 10.47 -5.15
C ALA A 123 -0.30 9.16 -5.89
N GLY A 124 0.76 9.13 -6.68
CA GLY A 124 1.27 7.95 -7.37
C GLY A 124 2.74 7.71 -7.06
N VAL A 125 3.13 6.45 -6.95
CA VAL A 125 4.54 6.05 -6.86
C VAL A 125 4.86 4.95 -7.84
N ASP A 126 6.04 5.01 -8.43
CA ASP A 126 6.59 3.92 -9.24
C ASP A 126 8.11 3.86 -9.07
N LEU A 127 8.69 2.68 -9.30
CA LEU A 127 10.14 2.47 -9.20
C LEU A 127 10.87 2.96 -10.47
N SER A 128 10.20 2.93 -11.63
CA SER A 128 10.74 3.35 -12.94
C SER A 128 10.66 4.88 -13.12
N PRO A 129 11.80 5.57 -13.33
CA PRO A 129 11.81 7.00 -13.61
C PRO A 129 11.07 7.35 -14.90
N ALA A 130 11.17 6.52 -15.94
CA ALA A 130 10.48 6.78 -17.20
C ALA A 130 8.95 6.65 -17.07
N MET A 131 8.48 5.68 -16.28
CA MET A 131 7.06 5.56 -15.92
C MET A 131 6.57 6.79 -15.16
N VAL A 132 7.32 7.22 -14.14
CA VAL A 132 7.03 8.43 -13.35
C VAL A 132 6.98 9.68 -14.23
N GLU A 133 7.91 9.84 -15.16
CA GLU A 133 7.92 10.98 -16.10
C GLU A 133 6.64 11.01 -16.94
N ARG A 134 6.21 9.85 -17.47
CA ARG A 134 4.96 9.73 -18.22
C ARG A 134 3.73 9.99 -17.37
N ALA A 135 3.67 9.45 -16.16
CA ALA A 135 2.60 9.72 -15.22
C ALA A 135 2.49 11.21 -14.90
N ARG A 136 3.61 11.90 -14.67
CA ARG A 136 3.61 13.37 -14.45
C ARG A 136 3.06 14.12 -15.65
N ALA A 137 3.49 13.76 -16.86
CA ALA A 137 3.00 14.37 -18.09
C ALA A 137 1.49 14.15 -18.28
N ARG A 138 1.01 12.91 -18.11
CA ARG A 138 -0.41 12.54 -18.24
C ARG A 138 -1.29 13.25 -17.20
N LEU A 139 -0.85 13.28 -15.94
CA LEU A 139 -1.65 13.82 -14.85
C LEU A 139 -1.61 15.35 -14.79
N ALA A 140 -0.62 15.99 -15.43
CA ALA A 140 -0.54 17.44 -15.62
C ALA A 140 -0.74 18.24 -14.32
N GLY A 141 -0.16 17.75 -13.22
CA GLY A 141 -0.25 18.39 -11.89
C GLY A 141 -1.53 18.12 -11.11
N ARG A 142 -2.48 17.33 -11.65
CA ARG A 142 -3.70 16.89 -10.92
C ARG A 142 -3.41 15.89 -9.79
N ALA A 143 -2.21 15.31 -9.77
CA ALA A 143 -1.75 14.37 -8.78
C ALA A 143 -0.26 14.59 -8.47
N GLU A 144 0.15 14.22 -7.26
CA GLU A 144 1.56 14.13 -6.90
C GLU A 144 2.13 12.79 -7.39
N VAL A 145 3.23 12.79 -8.14
CA VAL A 145 3.88 11.54 -8.60
C VAL A 145 5.35 11.53 -8.21
N ARG A 146 5.80 10.44 -7.56
CA ARG A 146 7.17 10.29 -7.07
C ARG A 146 7.79 8.98 -7.56
N GLU A 147 9.09 9.02 -7.82
CA GLU A 147 9.89 7.79 -7.88
C GLU A 147 10.07 7.26 -6.46
N ALA A 148 9.59 6.05 -6.20
CA ALA A 148 9.74 5.39 -4.91
C ALA A 148 9.57 3.88 -4.98
N ASP A 149 10.20 3.20 -4.03
CA ASP A 149 10.05 1.77 -3.80
C ASP A 149 8.78 1.49 -2.96
N ALA A 150 7.93 0.56 -3.43
CA ALA A 150 6.74 0.10 -2.70
C ALA A 150 7.07 -0.48 -1.32
N GLU A 151 8.28 -1.03 -1.13
CA GLU A 151 8.77 -1.56 0.14
C GLU A 151 9.26 -0.45 1.10
N ARG A 152 9.31 0.81 0.63
CA ARG A 152 9.70 1.99 1.40
C ARG A 152 8.96 3.26 0.94
N LEU A 153 7.65 3.27 1.14
CA LEU A 153 6.78 4.39 0.75
C LEU A 153 7.14 5.72 1.46
N PRO A 154 7.32 6.84 0.74
CA PRO A 154 7.76 8.13 1.29
C PRO A 154 6.60 8.96 1.86
N PHE A 155 5.67 8.30 2.54
CA PHE A 155 4.49 8.93 3.13
C PHE A 155 4.37 8.61 4.62
N HIS A 156 3.71 9.49 5.36
CA HIS A 156 3.42 9.29 6.78
C HIS A 156 2.40 8.17 6.99
N ASP A 157 2.38 7.63 8.19
CA ASP A 157 1.37 6.66 8.63
C ASP A 157 -0.02 7.30 8.56
N GLY A 158 -1.02 6.57 8.07
CA GLY A 158 -2.39 7.09 8.00
C GLY A 158 -2.57 8.30 7.08
N ALA A 159 -1.81 8.39 5.99
CA ALA A 159 -1.91 9.46 5.00
C ALA A 159 -3.05 9.26 3.98
N PHE A 160 -3.49 8.02 3.73
CA PHE A 160 -4.46 7.70 2.66
C PHE A 160 -5.70 6.97 3.18
N ASP A 161 -6.81 7.15 2.47
CA ASP A 161 -8.08 6.47 2.72
C ASP A 161 -8.21 5.22 1.85
N LEU A 162 -7.64 5.28 0.63
CA LEU A 162 -7.55 4.17 -0.31
C LEU A 162 -6.11 4.03 -0.81
N VAL A 163 -5.63 2.80 -0.88
CA VAL A 163 -4.45 2.41 -1.63
C VAL A 163 -4.90 1.49 -2.76
N VAL A 164 -4.49 1.79 -3.99
CA VAL A 164 -4.59 0.87 -5.11
C VAL A 164 -3.20 0.35 -5.48
N CYS A 165 -3.12 -0.90 -5.92
CA CYS A 165 -1.91 -1.50 -6.47
C CYS A 165 -2.34 -2.42 -7.60
N ASN A 166 -2.06 -2.04 -8.85
CA ASN A 166 -2.56 -2.76 -10.01
C ASN A 166 -1.41 -3.30 -10.84
N ASP A 167 -1.41 -4.60 -11.09
CA ASP A 167 -0.49 -5.29 -12.00
C ASP A 167 0.98 -4.96 -11.69
N SER A 168 1.30 -4.92 -10.40
CA SER A 168 2.62 -4.50 -9.91
C SER A 168 3.15 -5.38 -8.78
N PHE A 169 2.26 -5.95 -7.95
CA PHE A 169 2.64 -6.64 -6.71
C PHE A 169 3.50 -7.90 -6.95
N HIS A 170 3.29 -8.59 -8.06
CA HIS A 170 4.09 -9.75 -8.48
C HIS A 170 5.57 -9.44 -8.81
N HIS A 171 5.96 -8.16 -8.92
CA HIS A 171 7.36 -7.74 -9.10
C HIS A 171 8.07 -7.44 -7.78
N TYR A 172 7.41 -7.47 -6.62
CA TYR A 172 8.02 -7.04 -5.35
C TYR A 172 8.85 -8.16 -4.70
N PRO A 173 10.18 -7.98 -4.52
CA PRO A 173 11.01 -9.00 -3.87
C PRO A 173 10.62 -9.31 -2.42
N ASP A 174 10.14 -8.31 -1.67
CA ASP A 174 9.61 -8.46 -0.32
C ASP A 174 8.12 -8.04 -0.26
N PRO A 175 7.20 -8.95 -0.66
CA PRO A 175 5.77 -8.64 -0.73
C PRO A 175 5.16 -8.38 0.66
N ASP A 176 5.71 -8.98 1.72
CA ASP A 176 5.24 -8.72 3.10
C ASP A 176 5.60 -7.31 3.53
N ARG A 177 6.83 -6.86 3.20
CA ARG A 177 7.24 -5.47 3.44
C ARG A 177 6.41 -4.47 2.64
N ALA A 178 6.13 -4.75 1.36
CA ALA A 178 5.26 -3.91 0.54
C ALA A 178 3.83 -3.86 1.13
N ALA A 179 3.26 -4.99 1.51
CA ALA A 179 1.96 -5.06 2.18
C ALA A 179 1.93 -4.26 3.48
N PHE A 180 2.98 -4.36 4.31
CA PHE A 180 3.14 -3.55 5.51
C PHE A 180 3.17 -2.05 5.19
N GLN A 181 3.91 -1.61 4.16
CA GLN A 181 3.97 -0.20 3.80
C GLN A 181 2.60 0.33 3.33
N MET A 182 1.89 -0.42 2.48
CA MET A 182 0.53 -0.08 2.06
C MET A 182 -0.43 0.01 3.25
N TRP A 183 -0.37 -0.96 4.17
CA TRP A 183 -1.14 -0.91 5.41
C TRP A 183 -0.76 0.29 6.28
N ARG A 184 0.53 0.58 6.43
CA ARG A 184 1.05 1.66 7.29
C ARG A 184 0.51 3.01 6.85
N VAL A 185 0.55 3.29 5.55
CA VAL A 185 0.11 4.58 5.00
C VAL A 185 -1.42 4.73 4.95
N LEU A 186 -2.19 3.66 5.09
CA LEU A 186 -3.65 3.74 5.23
C LEU A 186 -4.08 4.26 6.60
N ARG A 187 -5.16 5.04 6.62
CA ARG A 187 -5.91 5.38 7.84
C ARG A 187 -6.62 4.15 8.39
N LYS A 188 -6.96 4.19 9.68
CA LYS A 188 -7.90 3.22 10.25
C LYS A 188 -9.22 3.29 9.48
N GLY A 189 -9.77 2.15 9.12
CA GLY A 189 -10.95 2.04 8.25
C GLY A 189 -10.66 2.20 6.75
N GLY A 190 -9.43 2.56 6.36
CA GLY A 190 -9.03 2.65 4.95
C GLY A 190 -8.90 1.28 4.28
N ALA A 191 -8.88 1.27 2.95
CA ALA A 191 -8.88 0.04 2.16
C ALA A 191 -7.68 -0.08 1.21
N LEU A 192 -7.27 -1.31 0.96
CA LEU A 192 -6.42 -1.71 -0.15
C LEU A 192 -7.29 -2.37 -1.23
N VAL A 193 -7.13 -1.94 -2.48
CA VAL A 193 -7.65 -2.62 -3.67
C VAL A 193 -6.46 -3.03 -4.53
N LEU A 194 -6.20 -4.33 -4.62
CA LEU A 194 -5.07 -4.90 -5.34
C LEU A 194 -5.59 -5.73 -6.50
N GLY A 195 -5.21 -5.36 -7.72
CA GLY A 195 -5.44 -6.17 -8.93
C GLY A 195 -4.12 -6.76 -9.39
N ASP A 196 -4.06 -8.04 -9.71
CA ASP A 196 -2.80 -8.66 -10.13
C ASP A 196 -2.97 -9.90 -10.99
N VAL A 197 -1.88 -10.33 -11.63
CA VAL A 197 -1.80 -11.58 -12.38
C VAL A 197 -2.13 -12.79 -11.50
N TRP A 198 -2.88 -13.72 -12.06
CA TRP A 198 -3.22 -14.99 -11.41
C TRP A 198 -3.27 -16.12 -12.43
N GLN A 199 -2.86 -17.32 -11.99
CA GLN A 199 -2.86 -18.52 -12.81
C GLN A 199 -3.29 -19.74 -11.99
N PRO A 200 -4.00 -20.72 -12.60
CA PRO A 200 -4.33 -21.97 -11.92
C PRO A 200 -3.06 -22.74 -11.56
N ALA A 201 -3.12 -23.57 -10.51
CA ALA A 201 -1.96 -24.20 -9.88
C ALA A 201 -0.91 -24.82 -10.85
N PRO A 202 -1.28 -25.66 -11.84
CA PRO A 202 -0.28 -26.24 -12.73
C PRO A 202 0.40 -25.19 -13.62
N ALA A 203 -0.37 -24.28 -14.23
CA ALA A 203 0.19 -23.21 -15.06
C ALA A 203 1.06 -22.25 -14.25
N ARG A 204 0.62 -21.89 -13.04
CA ARG A 204 1.37 -21.03 -12.13
C ARG A 204 2.71 -21.63 -11.72
N ALA A 205 2.75 -22.94 -11.45
CA ALA A 205 4.00 -23.64 -11.11
C ALA A 205 5.01 -23.59 -12.26
N VAL A 206 4.53 -23.80 -13.49
CA VAL A 206 5.35 -23.66 -14.70
C VAL A 206 5.84 -22.21 -14.82
N MET A 207 4.95 -21.22 -14.88
CA MET A 207 5.33 -19.82 -15.06
C MET A 207 6.33 -19.33 -14.00
N ASN A 208 6.09 -19.63 -12.72
CA ASN A 208 7.02 -19.27 -11.65
C ASN A 208 8.40 -19.93 -11.79
N ALA A 209 8.50 -21.12 -12.39
CA ALA A 209 9.78 -21.77 -12.67
C ALA A 209 10.54 -21.10 -13.83
N TRP A 210 9.82 -20.49 -14.77
CA TRP A 210 10.38 -19.79 -15.94
C TRP A 210 10.70 -18.31 -15.67
N MET A 211 10.00 -17.66 -14.73
CA MET A 211 10.17 -16.24 -14.39
C MET A 211 11.61 -15.79 -14.06
N PRO A 212 12.48 -16.59 -13.41
CA PRO A 212 13.88 -16.19 -13.21
C PRO A 212 14.67 -15.95 -14.50
N PHE A 213 14.17 -16.46 -15.63
CA PHE A 213 14.71 -16.25 -16.97
C PHE A 213 13.99 -15.11 -17.73
N SER A 214 12.91 -14.56 -17.17
CA SER A 214 12.26 -13.35 -17.69
C SER A 214 13.18 -12.14 -17.48
N HIS A 215 13.16 -11.24 -18.45
CA HIS A 215 13.87 -9.96 -18.37
C HIS A 215 13.04 -8.87 -17.69
N GLU A 216 11.74 -9.11 -17.44
CA GLU A 216 10.78 -8.12 -16.94
C GLU A 216 10.88 -7.90 -15.41
N GLY A 217 11.72 -8.68 -14.73
CA GLY A 217 11.93 -8.55 -13.28
C GLY A 217 10.77 -9.10 -12.44
N ASP A 218 9.92 -9.94 -13.04
CA ASP A 218 8.85 -10.66 -12.35
C ASP A 218 9.43 -11.51 -11.22
N VAL A 219 8.85 -11.40 -10.03
CA VAL A 219 9.33 -12.12 -8.84
C VAL A 219 8.50 -13.37 -8.60
N ARG A 220 7.16 -13.24 -8.55
CA ARG A 220 6.27 -14.39 -8.34
C ARG A 220 4.80 -14.12 -8.69
N ILE A 221 4.16 -15.04 -9.40
CA ILE A 221 2.69 -15.12 -9.47
C ILE A 221 2.17 -15.85 -8.23
N TYR A 222 1.35 -15.14 -7.44
CA TYR A 222 0.81 -15.65 -6.17
C TYR A 222 -0.51 -16.40 -6.36
N SER A 223 -0.73 -17.43 -5.54
CA SER A 223 -2.06 -18.04 -5.37
C SER A 223 -2.96 -17.18 -4.47
N GLU A 224 -4.26 -17.47 -4.49
CA GLU A 224 -5.22 -16.93 -3.50
C GLU A 224 -4.73 -17.16 -2.06
N ALA A 225 -4.29 -18.38 -1.74
CA ALA A 225 -3.82 -18.72 -0.40
C ALA A 225 -2.59 -17.88 0.00
N GLU A 226 -1.60 -17.73 -0.89
CA GLU A 226 -0.40 -16.91 -0.63
C GLU A 226 -0.77 -15.44 -0.43
N LEU A 227 -1.62 -14.85 -1.29
CA LEU A 227 -2.08 -13.46 -1.14
C LEU A 227 -2.85 -13.25 0.16
N ARG A 228 -3.74 -14.18 0.52
CA ARG A 228 -4.47 -14.12 1.79
C ARG A 228 -3.55 -14.21 2.99
N THR A 229 -2.52 -15.06 2.94
CA THR A 229 -1.54 -15.16 4.01
C THR A 229 -0.73 -13.88 4.15
N ILE A 230 -0.13 -13.37 3.06
CA ILE A 230 0.71 -12.16 3.08
C ILE A 230 -0.09 -10.95 3.55
N LEU A 231 -1.25 -10.69 2.93
CA LEU A 231 -2.05 -9.52 3.26
C LEU A 231 -2.74 -9.68 4.62
N GLY A 232 -3.11 -10.90 5.00
CA GLY A 232 -3.74 -11.21 6.29
C GLY A 232 -2.83 -10.99 7.50
N THR A 233 -1.51 -10.88 7.31
CA THR A 233 -0.56 -10.46 8.35
C THR A 233 -0.87 -9.04 8.86
N TRP A 234 -1.34 -8.15 7.98
CA TRP A 234 -1.48 -6.73 8.26
C TRP A 234 -2.92 -6.23 8.18
N PHE A 235 -3.68 -6.75 7.21
CA PHE A 235 -5.03 -6.32 6.91
C PHE A 235 -6.08 -7.25 7.51
N GLN A 236 -7.27 -6.69 7.72
CA GLN A 236 -8.48 -7.42 8.06
C GLN A 236 -9.36 -7.59 6.82
N ARG A 237 -10.30 -8.54 6.89
CA ARG A 237 -11.34 -8.76 5.86
C ARG A 237 -10.78 -8.91 4.44
N VAL A 238 -9.68 -9.64 4.28
CA VAL A 238 -9.08 -9.92 2.98
C VAL A 238 -10.07 -10.75 2.14
N ARG A 239 -10.66 -10.13 1.12
CA ARG A 239 -11.54 -10.77 0.13
C ARG A 239 -10.76 -10.93 -1.17
N TRP A 240 -10.77 -12.13 -1.72
CA TRP A 240 -10.14 -12.44 -3.00
C TRP A 240 -11.22 -12.84 -4.01
N SER A 241 -11.07 -12.42 -5.26
CA SER A 241 -11.89 -12.88 -6.38
C SER A 241 -11.04 -13.07 -7.63
N ARG A 242 -11.43 -14.05 -8.44
CA ARG A 242 -10.84 -14.28 -9.76
C ARG A 242 -11.45 -13.32 -10.77
N ILE A 243 -10.62 -12.68 -11.59
CA ILE A 243 -11.04 -11.81 -12.69
C ILE A 243 -10.61 -12.43 -14.01
N GLY A 244 -11.58 -12.85 -14.82
CA GLY A 244 -11.31 -13.52 -16.10
C GLY A 244 -10.46 -14.78 -15.94
N LEU A 245 -9.64 -15.08 -16.95
CA LEU A 245 -8.82 -16.28 -16.97
C LEU A 245 -7.52 -16.13 -16.19
N THR A 246 -6.92 -14.93 -16.21
CA THR A 246 -5.52 -14.66 -15.84
C THR A 246 -5.35 -13.55 -14.80
N GLY A 247 -6.43 -13.03 -14.23
CA GLY A 247 -6.39 -11.95 -13.25
C GLY A 247 -7.03 -12.34 -11.91
N CYS A 248 -6.67 -11.59 -10.88
CA CYS A 248 -7.38 -11.60 -9.61
C CYS A 248 -7.52 -10.19 -9.04
N LEU A 249 -8.43 -10.07 -8.09
CA LEU A 249 -8.67 -8.86 -7.33
C LEU A 249 -8.70 -9.21 -5.84
N VAL A 250 -8.03 -8.39 -5.03
CA VAL A 250 -8.04 -8.50 -3.58
C VAL A 250 -8.48 -7.17 -2.99
N VAL A 251 -9.42 -7.24 -2.06
CA VAL A 251 -9.86 -6.07 -1.28
C VAL A 251 -9.65 -6.38 0.19
N ALA A 252 -8.95 -5.48 0.89
CA ALA A 252 -8.62 -5.65 2.29
C ALA A 252 -8.75 -4.32 3.04
N SER A 253 -9.02 -4.36 4.34
CA SER A 253 -9.25 -3.15 5.16
C SER A 253 -8.27 -3.06 6.31
N LYS A 254 -7.89 -1.84 6.69
CA LYS A 254 -7.17 -1.56 7.94
C LYS A 254 -8.16 -1.39 9.09
N GLY A 255 -7.96 -2.14 10.17
CA GLY A 255 -8.75 -2.03 11.41
C GLY A 255 -8.46 -0.79 12.24
#